data_AF-A0A5Z9VNR4-F1
#
_entry.id   AF-A0A5Z9VNR4-F1
#
_cell.length_a   1.000
_cell.length_b   1.000
_cell.length_c   1.000
_cell.angle_alpha   90.00
_cell.angle_beta   90.00
_cell.angle_gamma   90.00
#
_symmetry.space_group_name_H-M   'P 1'
#
loop_
_entity.id
_entity.type
_entity.pdbx_description
1 polymer ?
#
loop_
_entity_poly.entity_id
_entity_poly.type
_entity_poly.pdbx_seq_one_letter_code
_entity_poly.pdbx_strand_id
1 'polypeptide(L)'
;NSGANDNSNANEIINKEVNTQDMSDGMTTMSGKEVGVYDIADGQKTDITSTKNELVITYHGRLRSFSEEDTHKIKAWLEDKINSNLLIEMVIPQADISFSDSLRLGYERGIILMKEIKKIYPDVVIDMSVNSAASSTTSKAIITTINKKVSE
;
A
#
# COMPACT_ATOMS: atom_id res chain seq x y z
N ASN A 1 -2.86 34.37 50.03
CA ASN A 1 -3.00 33.98 48.62
C ASN A 1 -2.25 32.68 48.43
N SER A 2 -2.97 31.66 48.00
CA SER A 2 -2.58 30.25 47.93
C SER A 2 -1.61 29.96 46.77
N GLY A 3 -0.95 28.80 46.81
CA GLY A 3 -0.38 28.20 45.59
C GLY A 3 0.56 27.03 45.86
N ALA A 4 0.01 25.82 45.90
CA ALA A 4 0.72 24.55 46.00
C ALA A 4 1.29 24.08 44.64
N ASN A 5 2.38 23.29 44.67
CA ASN A 5 2.55 22.00 43.97
C ASN A 5 4.05 21.66 43.81
N ASP A 6 4.57 20.81 44.69
CA ASP A 6 5.70 19.94 44.36
C ASP A 6 5.16 18.51 44.31
N ASN A 7 4.89 18.01 43.10
CA ASN A 7 4.61 16.60 42.89
C ASN A 7 5.72 15.99 42.03
N SER A 8 6.43 15.07 42.66
CA SER A 8 7.64 14.39 42.24
C SER A 8 7.44 13.47 41.03
N ASN A 9 8.41 13.54 40.11
CA ASN A 9 8.68 12.54 39.07
C ASN A 9 8.99 11.16 39.67
N ALA A 10 8.34 10.11 39.16
CA ALA A 10 8.92 8.77 38.94
C ALA A 10 7.86 7.82 38.32
N ASN A 11 7.80 7.74 36.98
CA ASN A 11 7.12 6.63 36.32
C ASN A 11 8.12 5.47 36.15
N GLU A 12 8.24 4.63 37.16
CA GLU A 12 8.86 3.30 37.05
C GLU A 12 7.96 2.39 36.20
N ILE A 13 8.51 1.90 35.09
CA ILE A 13 7.89 0.86 34.27
C ILE A 13 8.10 -0.47 34.98
N ILE A 14 7.03 -1.03 35.55
CA ILE A 14 7.01 -2.34 36.20
C ILE A 14 7.00 -3.42 35.11
N ASN A 15 8.14 -4.09 34.93
CA ASN A 15 8.24 -5.35 34.18
C ASN A 15 7.54 -6.46 34.98
N LYS A 16 6.39 -6.94 34.50
CA LYS A 16 5.79 -8.18 34.99
C LYS A 16 6.18 -9.33 34.06
N GLU A 17 7.25 -10.02 34.42
CA GLU A 17 7.42 -11.43 34.07
C GLU A 17 6.30 -12.23 34.74
N VAL A 18 5.54 -12.98 33.95
CA VAL A 18 4.70 -14.06 34.47
C VAL A 18 5.23 -15.35 33.88
N ASN A 19 5.77 -16.18 34.75
CA ASN A 19 6.28 -17.50 34.45
C ASN A 19 5.42 -18.51 35.23
N THR A 20 4.75 -19.46 34.55
CA THR A 20 4.46 -20.81 35.07
C THR A 20 3.94 -21.75 33.95
N GLN A 21 4.87 -22.59 33.45
CA GLN A 21 4.87 -24.06 33.26
C GLN A 21 3.72 -24.87 32.60
N ASP A 22 4.10 -25.48 31.46
CA ASP A 22 3.98 -26.87 30.95
C ASP A 22 2.67 -27.68 31.03
N MET A 23 2.18 -28.11 29.85
CA MET A 23 2.25 -29.50 29.35
C MET A 23 1.46 -29.70 28.03
N SER A 24 1.99 -30.56 27.16
CA SER A 24 1.30 -31.43 26.17
C SER A 24 1.19 -31.02 24.69
N ASP A 25 1.90 -31.82 23.87
CA ASP A 25 1.64 -32.28 22.49
C ASP A 25 1.14 -31.33 21.39
N GLY A 26 1.97 -31.26 20.33
CA GLY A 26 1.47 -31.22 18.96
C GLY A 26 1.25 -29.83 18.35
N MET A 27 1.96 -29.60 17.24
CA MET A 27 1.73 -28.55 16.24
C MET A 27 2.30 -27.16 16.59
N THR A 28 3.53 -26.90 16.14
CA THR A 28 4.02 -25.53 15.93
C THR A 28 3.22 -24.89 14.81
N THR A 29 2.09 -24.28 15.16
CA THR A 29 1.46 -23.29 14.29
C THR A 29 2.42 -22.11 14.19
N MET A 30 3.04 -21.95 13.02
CA MET A 30 3.76 -20.73 12.66
C MET A 30 2.71 -19.62 12.56
N SER A 31 2.37 -19.02 13.70
CA SER A 31 1.61 -17.79 13.77
C SER A 31 2.42 -16.73 13.03
N GLY A 32 2.06 -16.50 11.77
CA GLY A 32 2.60 -15.39 10.99
C GLY A 32 2.41 -14.13 11.82
N LYS A 33 3.49 -13.34 11.97
CA LYS A 33 3.49 -12.05 12.68
C LYS A 33 2.15 -11.36 12.49
N GLU A 34 1.43 -11.17 13.60
CA GLU A 34 0.23 -10.36 13.67
C GLU A 34 0.46 -9.08 12.87
N VAL A 35 -0.46 -8.80 11.96
CA VAL A 35 -0.55 -7.52 11.25
C VAL A 35 -0.52 -6.43 12.32
N GLY A 36 0.58 -5.69 12.38
CA GLY A 36 0.79 -4.69 13.42
C GLY A 36 -0.32 -3.66 13.39
N VAL A 37 -0.81 -3.30 14.57
CA VAL A 37 -1.90 -2.33 14.86
C VAL A 37 -1.61 -0.89 14.37
N TYR A 38 -0.56 -0.68 13.56
CA TYR A 38 -0.26 0.57 12.88
C TYR A 38 -0.90 0.68 11.48
N ASP A 39 -1.57 -0.36 10.98
CA ASP A 39 -2.18 -0.40 9.64
C ASP A 39 -3.64 0.09 9.57
N ILE A 40 -4.18 0.68 10.64
CA ILE A 40 -5.48 1.36 10.58
C ILE A 40 -5.25 2.82 10.19
N ALA A 41 -5.06 3.06 8.89
CA ALA A 41 -5.15 4.40 8.33
C ALA A 41 -6.62 4.83 8.25
N ASP A 42 -7.24 5.09 9.40
CA ASP A 42 -8.60 5.63 9.48
C ASP A 42 -8.58 7.07 8.91
N GLY A 43 -8.86 7.22 7.61
CA GLY A 43 -9.03 8.51 6.94
C GLY A 43 -8.15 8.79 5.72
N GLN A 44 -7.15 7.95 5.37
CA GLN A 44 -6.43 8.11 4.11
C GLN A 44 -7.18 7.41 2.98
N LYS A 45 -8.05 8.17 2.31
CA LYS A 45 -8.85 7.68 1.19
C LYS A 45 -8.02 7.68 -0.08
N THR A 46 -7.64 6.51 -0.59
CA THR A 46 -7.25 6.38 -1.99
C THR A 46 -8.52 6.51 -2.84
N ASP A 47 -8.45 7.22 -3.96
CA ASP A 47 -9.56 7.29 -4.92
C ASP A 47 -9.22 6.50 -6.18
N ILE A 48 -10.20 5.78 -6.71
CA ILE A 48 -10.07 5.01 -7.96
C ILE A 48 -11.13 5.46 -8.93
N THR A 49 -10.67 5.97 -10.07
CA THR A 49 -11.51 6.31 -11.23
C THR A 49 -11.09 5.46 -12.42
N SER A 50 -12.05 5.02 -13.22
CA SER A 50 -11.75 4.17 -14.38
C SER A 50 -12.70 4.44 -15.54
N THR A 51 -12.16 4.20 -16.73
CA THR A 51 -12.89 4.04 -17.98
C THR A 51 -12.64 2.63 -18.50
N LYS A 52 -13.13 2.27 -19.69
CA LYS A 52 -12.81 0.98 -20.30
C LYS A 52 -11.31 0.78 -20.52
N ASN A 53 -10.57 1.84 -20.89
CA ASN A 53 -9.19 1.71 -21.38
C ASN A 53 -8.13 2.12 -20.34
N GLU A 54 -8.54 2.84 -19.30
CA GLU A 54 -7.65 3.42 -18.30
C GLU A 54 -8.25 3.28 -16.90
N LEU A 55 -7.42 2.94 -15.91
CA LEU A 55 -7.72 3.03 -14.49
C LEU A 55 -6.69 3.93 -13.82
N VAL A 56 -7.16 4.91 -13.05
CA VAL A 56 -6.33 5.86 -12.31
C VAL A 56 -6.57 5.70 -10.82
N ILE A 57 -5.49 5.46 -10.09
CA ILE A 57 -5.48 5.40 -8.63
C ILE A 57 -4.84 6.69 -8.12
N THR A 58 -5.61 7.54 -7.45
CA THR A 58 -5.08 8.74 -6.80
C THR A 58 -4.82 8.44 -5.34
N TYR A 59 -3.55 8.46 -4.94
CA TYR A 59 -3.15 8.15 -3.58
C TYR A 59 -3.21 9.39 -2.69
N HIS A 60 -3.72 9.19 -1.47
CA HIS A 60 -3.68 10.21 -0.42
C HIS A 60 -2.81 9.73 0.75
N GLY A 61 -2.05 10.65 1.33
CA GLY A 61 -1.15 10.37 2.45
C GLY A 61 -0.05 9.37 2.10
N ARG A 62 0.25 8.46 3.03
CA ARG A 62 1.37 7.50 2.98
C ARG A 62 0.93 6.03 2.92
N LEU A 63 -0.37 5.77 2.83
CA LEU A 63 -0.91 4.43 2.68
C LEU A 63 -0.38 3.78 1.39
N ARG A 64 -0.05 2.49 1.49
CA ARG A 64 0.54 1.68 0.41
C ARG A 64 -0.42 0.64 -0.13
N SER A 65 -1.31 0.14 0.73
CA SER A 65 -2.32 -0.87 0.42
C SER A 65 -3.63 -0.25 -0.03
N PHE A 66 -4.52 -1.11 -0.51
CA PHE A 66 -5.87 -0.77 -0.93
C PHE A 66 -6.87 -1.26 0.11
N SER A 67 -7.99 -0.56 0.22
CA SER A 67 -9.16 -1.09 0.93
C SER A 67 -9.72 -2.32 0.20
N GLU A 68 -10.59 -3.07 0.86
CA GLU A 68 -11.31 -4.15 0.19
C GLU A 68 -12.14 -3.61 -0.99
N GLU A 69 -12.83 -2.48 -0.81
CA GLU A 69 -13.63 -1.85 -1.86
C GLU A 69 -12.78 -1.51 -3.10
N ASP A 70 -11.62 -0.90 -2.89
CA ASP A 70 -10.70 -0.53 -3.96
C ASP A 70 -10.12 -1.76 -4.67
N THR A 71 -9.84 -2.81 -3.92
CA THR A 71 -9.41 -4.10 -4.48
C THR A 71 -10.49 -4.70 -5.39
N HIS A 72 -11.76 -4.60 -5.01
CA HIS A 72 -12.88 -5.03 -5.85
C HIS A 72 -13.02 -4.18 -7.12
N LYS A 73 -12.79 -2.85 -7.05
CA LYS A 73 -12.78 -1.97 -8.23
C LYS A 73 -11.67 -2.33 -9.22
N ILE A 74 -10.46 -2.59 -8.71
CA ILE A 74 -9.32 -3.03 -9.53
C ILE A 74 -9.64 -4.38 -10.18
N LYS A 75 -10.18 -5.33 -9.41
CA LYS A 75 -10.59 -6.63 -9.94
C LYS A 75 -11.61 -6.50 -11.06
N ALA A 76 -12.69 -5.76 -10.83
CA ALA A 76 -13.75 -5.56 -11.82
C ALA A 76 -13.22 -4.94 -13.13
N TRP A 77 -12.29 -3.99 -13.05
CA TRP A 77 -11.69 -3.37 -14.23
C TRP A 77 -10.78 -4.32 -15.04
N LEU A 78 -10.19 -5.33 -14.38
CA LEU A 78 -9.30 -6.31 -15.02
C LEU A 78 -10.06 -7.47 -15.70
N GLU A 79 -11.34 -7.67 -15.41
CA GLU A 79 -12.12 -8.83 -15.90
C GLU A 79 -12.15 -8.95 -17.43
N ASP A 80 -12.22 -7.83 -18.15
CA ASP A 80 -12.21 -7.78 -19.61
C ASP A 80 -10.80 -7.58 -20.21
N LYS A 81 -9.74 -7.61 -19.39
CA LYS A 81 -8.35 -7.33 -19.80
C LYS A 81 -7.45 -8.56 -19.88
N ILE A 82 -8.00 -9.77 -19.75
CA ILE A 82 -7.27 -11.05 -19.72
C ILE A 82 -6.35 -11.26 -20.96
N ASN A 83 -6.66 -10.63 -22.09
CA ASN A 83 -5.86 -10.71 -23.32
C ASN A 83 -4.95 -9.50 -23.58
N SER A 84 -4.77 -8.64 -22.58
CA SER A 84 -3.93 -7.45 -22.68
C SER A 84 -2.71 -7.54 -21.76
N ASN A 85 -1.62 -6.92 -22.18
CA ASN A 85 -0.55 -6.52 -21.28
C ASN A 85 -0.95 -5.20 -20.61
N LEU A 86 -0.34 -4.89 -19.47
CA LEU A 86 -0.60 -3.66 -18.74
C LEU A 86 0.61 -2.73 -18.79
N LEU A 87 0.36 -1.44 -18.97
CA LEU A 87 1.31 -0.39 -18.65
C LEU A 87 0.89 0.25 -17.34
N ILE A 88 1.85 0.43 -16.44
CA ILE A 88 1.66 1.23 -15.23
C ILE A 88 2.64 2.39 -15.25
N GLU A 89 2.12 3.61 -15.13
CA GLU A 89 2.94 4.80 -14.86
C GLU A 89 2.70 5.27 -13.42
N MET A 90 3.75 5.23 -12.61
CA MET A 90 3.75 5.83 -11.28
C MET A 90 4.11 7.31 -11.40
N VAL A 91 3.14 8.19 -11.18
CA VAL A 91 3.32 9.64 -11.17
C VAL A 91 3.57 10.11 -9.74
N ILE A 92 4.73 10.72 -9.51
CA ILE A 92 5.23 11.11 -8.19
C ILE A 92 5.54 12.61 -8.19
N PRO A 93 4.77 13.46 -7.47
CA PRO A 93 5.08 14.86 -7.28
C PRO A 93 6.49 15.08 -6.72
N GLN A 94 7.18 16.10 -7.22
CA GLN A 94 8.47 16.50 -6.68
C GLN A 94 8.26 17.21 -5.33
N ALA A 95 8.77 16.62 -4.26
CA ALA A 95 8.83 17.28 -2.96
C ALA A 95 10.11 18.11 -2.87
N ASP A 96 9.99 19.36 -2.38
CA ASP A 96 11.12 20.31 -2.35
C ASP A 96 12.33 19.83 -1.54
N ILE A 97 12.08 19.01 -0.50
CA ILE A 97 13.11 18.59 0.46
C ILE A 97 13.21 17.06 0.48
N SER A 98 12.14 16.35 0.83
CA SER A 98 12.13 14.89 1.03
C SER A 98 11.83 14.10 -0.25
N PHE A 99 12.43 14.48 -1.37
CA PHE A 99 12.16 13.86 -2.68
C PHE A 99 12.45 12.34 -2.71
N SER A 100 13.55 11.91 -2.08
CA SER A 100 13.92 10.49 -2.01
C SER A 100 12.86 9.63 -1.34
N ASP A 101 12.21 10.16 -0.30
CA ASP A 101 11.16 9.43 0.42
C ASP A 101 9.90 9.31 -0.43
N SER A 102 9.55 10.36 -1.18
CA SER A 102 8.44 10.33 -2.13
C SER A 102 8.67 9.31 -3.24
N LEU A 103 9.88 9.26 -3.81
CA LEU A 103 10.25 8.25 -4.80
C LEU A 103 10.17 6.83 -4.23
N ARG A 104 10.72 6.61 -3.03
CA ARG A 104 10.68 5.31 -2.36
C ARG A 104 9.24 4.86 -2.07
N LEU A 105 8.39 5.79 -1.63
CA LEU A 105 6.97 5.50 -1.41
C LEU A 105 6.27 5.12 -2.72
N GLY A 106 6.57 5.81 -3.83
CA GLY A 106 6.05 5.46 -5.15
C GLY A 106 6.51 4.07 -5.61
N TYR A 107 7.76 3.71 -5.37
CA TYR A 107 8.28 2.36 -5.61
C TYR A 107 7.50 1.31 -4.79
N GLU A 108 7.34 1.52 -3.49
CA GLU A 108 6.61 0.61 -2.61
C GLU A 108 5.14 0.44 -3.02
N ARG A 109 4.48 1.53 -3.44
CA ARG A 109 3.13 1.49 -4.02
C ARG A 109 3.06 0.69 -5.31
N GLY A 110 4.04 0.86 -6.21
CA GLY A 110 4.15 0.09 -7.44
C GLY A 110 4.26 -1.42 -7.19
N ILE A 111 5.07 -1.83 -6.20
CA ILE A 111 5.19 -3.23 -5.79
C ILE A 111 3.85 -3.79 -5.28
N ILE A 112 3.16 -3.04 -4.40
CA ILE A 112 1.86 -3.49 -3.86
C ILE A 112 0.80 -3.57 -4.96
N LEU A 113 0.76 -2.59 -5.87
CA LEU A 113 -0.17 -2.60 -7.00
C LEU A 113 0.05 -3.81 -7.91
N MET A 114 1.30 -4.08 -8.32
CA MET A 114 1.62 -5.26 -9.13
C MET A 114 1.25 -6.56 -8.42
N LYS A 115 1.48 -6.64 -7.12
CA LYS A 115 1.08 -7.81 -6.31
C LYS A 115 -0.43 -8.03 -6.35
N GLU A 116 -1.23 -6.99 -6.13
CA GLU A 116 -2.70 -7.12 -6.16
C GLU A 116 -3.22 -7.47 -7.57
N ILE A 117 -2.65 -6.88 -8.62
CA ILE A 117 -2.98 -7.24 -10.01
C ILE A 117 -2.65 -8.72 -10.27
N LYS A 118 -1.47 -9.19 -9.87
CA LYS A 118 -1.03 -10.58 -10.10
C LYS A 118 -1.77 -11.62 -9.27
N LYS A 119 -2.41 -11.25 -8.16
CA LYS A 119 -3.35 -12.15 -7.46
C LYS A 119 -4.58 -12.46 -8.31
N ILE A 120 -5.01 -11.50 -9.13
CA ILE A 120 -6.21 -11.60 -9.98
C ILE A 120 -5.85 -12.18 -11.35
N TYR A 121 -4.76 -11.69 -11.94
CA TYR A 121 -4.27 -12.09 -13.25
C TYR A 121 -2.76 -12.42 -13.18
N PRO A 122 -2.39 -13.66 -12.79
CA PRO A 122 -1.00 -14.04 -12.51
C PRO A 122 -0.03 -13.86 -13.69
N ASP A 123 -0.44 -14.30 -14.88
CA ASP A 123 0.40 -14.37 -16.08
C ASP A 123 0.47 -13.05 -16.87
N VAL A 124 -0.10 -11.97 -16.32
CA VAL A 124 -0.06 -10.66 -16.98
C VAL A 124 1.37 -10.13 -17.07
N VAL A 125 1.73 -9.63 -18.24
CA VAL A 125 2.96 -8.86 -18.44
C VAL A 125 2.67 -7.41 -18.10
N ILE A 126 3.47 -6.84 -17.20
CA ILE A 126 3.34 -5.46 -16.75
C ILE A 126 4.63 -4.73 -17.12
N ASP A 127 4.50 -3.66 -17.87
CA ASP A 127 5.56 -2.68 -18.05
C ASP A 127 5.36 -1.54 -17.04
N MET A 128 6.43 -1.15 -16.36
CA MET A 128 6.40 -0.18 -15.27
C MET A 128 7.27 1.02 -15.63
N SER A 129 6.65 2.19 -15.60
CA SER A 129 7.31 3.47 -15.79
C SER A 129 7.09 4.38 -14.59
N VAL A 130 7.99 5.34 -14.40
CA VAL A 130 7.92 6.31 -13.31
C VAL A 130 8.13 7.69 -13.90
N ASN A 131 7.25 8.60 -13.54
CA ASN A 131 7.34 10.00 -13.96
C ASN A 131 7.30 10.90 -12.73
N SER A 132 8.29 11.77 -12.62
CA SER A 132 8.36 12.79 -11.59
C SER A 132 8.70 14.12 -12.21
N ALA A 133 7.66 14.83 -12.65
CA ALA A 133 7.78 16.13 -13.29
C ALA A 133 7.43 17.25 -12.31
N ALA A 134 7.96 18.46 -12.56
CA ALA A 134 7.60 19.65 -11.79
C ALA A 134 6.11 20.01 -11.90
N SER A 135 5.43 19.55 -12.96
CA SER A 135 3.99 19.72 -13.16
C SER A 135 3.12 18.63 -12.50
N SER A 136 3.73 17.61 -11.89
CA SER A 136 3.00 16.53 -11.21
C SER A 136 2.45 17.03 -9.87
N THR A 137 1.14 17.27 -9.81
CA THR A 137 0.47 17.79 -8.59
C THR A 137 -0.09 16.69 -7.68
N THR A 138 -0.34 15.49 -8.21
CA THR A 138 -0.92 14.37 -7.46
C THR A 138 -0.09 13.11 -7.57
N SER A 139 -0.01 12.35 -6.47
CA SER A 139 0.59 11.02 -6.48
C SER A 139 -0.46 10.04 -7.00
N LYS A 140 -0.19 9.42 -8.15
CA LYS A 140 -1.13 8.50 -8.77
C LYS A 140 -0.45 7.36 -9.52
N ALA A 141 -1.17 6.26 -9.70
CA ALA A 141 -0.83 5.22 -10.66
C ALA A 141 -1.83 5.27 -11.81
N ILE A 142 -1.32 5.33 -13.04
CA ILE A 142 -2.13 5.25 -14.27
C ILE A 142 -1.91 3.87 -14.88
N ILE A 143 -2.99 3.12 -15.07
CA ILE A 143 -2.97 1.77 -15.63
C ILE A 143 -3.68 1.80 -16.97
N THR A 144 -2.98 1.41 -18.02
CA THR A 144 -3.56 1.26 -19.38
C THR A 144 -3.25 -0.11 -19.94
N THR A 145 -3.90 -0.45 -21.05
CA THR A 145 -3.77 -1.76 -21.70
C THR A 145 -3.06 -1.64 -23.03
N ILE A 146 -2.26 -2.65 -23.36
CA ILE A 146 -1.70 -2.86 -24.70
C ILE A 146 -2.12 -4.24 -25.18
N ASN A 147 -2.47 -4.33 -26.45
CA ASN A 147 -2.69 -5.61 -27.13
C ASN A 147 -1.45 -6.51 -26.95
N LYS A 148 -1.66 -7.75 -26.51
CA LYS A 148 -0.59 -8.76 -26.56
C LYS A 148 -0.10 -8.85 -28.02
N LYS A 149 1.19 -8.61 -28.25
CA LYS A 149 1.79 -8.99 -29.53
C LYS A 149 1.60 -10.50 -29.66
N VAL A 150 0.81 -10.91 -30.65
CA VAL A 150 0.78 -12.31 -31.08
C VAL A 150 2.15 -12.56 -31.68
N SER A 151 2.95 -13.43 -31.06
CA SER A 151 4.18 -13.91 -31.68
C SER A 151 3.79 -14.58 -33.00
N GLU A 152 4.33 -14.07 -34.11
CA GLU A 152 4.27 -14.72 -35.44
C GLU A 152 5.00 -16.08 -35.41
#